data_AF-A0A9E4LBG5-F1
#
_entry.id   AF-A0A9E4LBG5-F1
#
_cell.length_a   1.000
_cell.length_b   1.000
_cell.length_c   1.000
_cell.angle_alpha   90.00
_cell.angle_beta   90.00
_cell.angle_gamma   90.00
#
_symmetry.space_group_name_H-M   'P 1'
#
loop_
_entity.id
_entity.type
_entity.pdbx_description
1 polymer ?
#
loop_
_entity_poly.entity_id
_entity_poly.type
_entity_poly.pdbx_seq_one_letter_code
_entity_poly.pdbx_strand_id
1 'polypeptide(L)'
;MSDHPEHEDSPDWLRPIEDLANEQLGDGSACEQVHPIVARWFEQLMQGDPPLSRDAVQQAVSCLATEVYYSTPEEVAEALENTLDEEDIILWVEQILLIGRAFECALRRGELDDL
;
A
#
# COMPACT_ATOMS: atom_id res chain seq x y z
N MET A 1 -5.32 -20.33 20.53
CA MET A 1 -5.09 -21.13 19.30
C MET A 1 -6.33 -20.94 18.45
N SER A 2 -6.30 -19.93 17.60
CA SER A 2 -7.38 -19.64 16.66
C SER A 2 -6.78 -19.85 15.28
N ASP A 3 -7.08 -20.99 14.66
CA ASP A 3 -6.68 -21.31 13.29
C ASP A 3 -7.36 -20.31 12.34
N HIS A 4 -6.60 -19.38 11.79
CA HIS A 4 -6.96 -18.70 10.55
C HIS A 4 -6.56 -19.62 9.39
N PRO A 5 -7.41 -19.84 8.39
CA PRO A 5 -7.03 -20.64 7.23
C PRO A 5 -5.91 -19.91 6.49
N GLU A 6 -4.73 -20.52 6.45
CA GLU A 6 -3.64 -20.09 5.56
C GLU A 6 -4.18 -20.09 4.13
N HIS A 7 -4.23 -18.91 3.51
CA HIS A 7 -4.44 -18.82 2.07
C HIS A 7 -3.16 -19.35 1.40
N GLU A 8 -3.25 -20.54 0.77
CA GLU A 8 -2.12 -21.27 0.15
C GLU A 8 -1.38 -20.49 -0.96
N ASP A 9 -1.85 -19.30 -1.33
CA ASP A 9 -1.29 -18.45 -2.39
C ASP A 9 -0.52 -17.20 -1.90
N SER A 10 -0.31 -17.03 -0.58
CA SER A 10 0.43 -15.88 -0.05
C SER A 10 1.94 -15.97 -0.36
N PRO A 11 2.53 -14.98 -1.07
CA PRO A 11 3.97 -14.94 -1.33
C PRO A 11 4.84 -15.10 -0.08
N ASP A 12 5.90 -15.91 -0.17
CA ASP A 12 6.79 -16.24 0.96
C ASP A 12 7.43 -15.03 1.65
N TRP A 13 7.57 -13.90 0.95
CA TRP A 13 8.14 -12.67 1.50
C TRP A 13 7.16 -11.90 2.39
N LEU A 14 5.85 -12.19 2.32
CA LEU A 14 4.82 -11.60 3.17
C LEU A 14 4.72 -12.27 4.54
N ARG A 15 5.06 -13.56 4.63
CA ARG A 15 4.99 -14.31 5.90
C ARG A 15 5.82 -13.68 7.02
N PRO A 16 7.08 -13.24 6.79
CA PRO A 16 7.85 -12.54 7.82
C PRO A 16 7.22 -11.22 8.27
N ILE A 17 6.41 -10.57 7.43
CA ILE A 17 5.71 -9.32 7.76
C ILE A 17 4.47 -9.65 8.60
N GLU A 18 3.70 -10.67 8.21
CA GLU A 18 2.56 -11.18 8.99
C GLU A 18 3.00 -11.72 10.35
N ASP A 19 4.05 -12.52 10.40
CA ASP A 19 4.60 -13.09 11.62
C ASP A 19 5.09 -11.99 12.56
N LEU A 20 5.81 -10.98 12.03
CA LEU A 20 6.25 -9.84 12.82
C LEU A 20 5.07 -9.02 13.35
N ALA A 21 4.03 -8.80 12.53
CA ALA A 21 2.83 -8.10 12.95
C ALA A 21 2.08 -8.88 14.05
N ASN A 22 1.93 -10.20 13.87
CA ASN A 22 1.27 -11.08 14.83
C ASN A 22 2.05 -11.20 16.15
N GLU A 23 3.38 -11.22 16.11
CA GLU A 23 4.24 -11.26 17.29
C GLU A 23 4.25 -9.93 18.07
N GLN A 24 4.25 -8.80 17.36
CA GLN A 24 4.33 -7.47 17.98
C GLN A 24 2.98 -6.99 18.54
N LEU A 25 1.87 -7.37 17.91
CA LEU A 25 0.60 -6.66 18.12
C LEU A 25 -0.40 -7.34 19.06
N GLY A 26 -0.17 -8.59 19.49
CA GLY A 26 -0.95 -9.29 20.53
C GLY A 26 -2.44 -9.56 20.20
N ASP A 27 -3.09 -10.40 21.02
CA ASP A 27 -4.50 -10.76 20.82
C ASP A 27 -5.44 -9.58 21.19
N GLY A 28 -6.00 -8.94 20.15
CA GLY A 28 -7.20 -8.11 20.24
C GLY A 28 -6.99 -6.62 20.53
N SER A 29 -6.29 -5.89 19.65
CA SER A 29 -6.48 -4.42 19.47
C SER A 29 -5.65 -3.80 18.35
N ALA A 30 -4.75 -4.57 17.72
CA ALA A 30 -3.83 -4.11 16.67
C ALA A 30 -4.49 -3.22 15.62
N CYS A 31 -5.49 -3.74 14.91
CA CYS A 31 -6.14 -3.03 13.82
C CYS A 31 -7.01 -1.87 14.35
N GLU A 32 -7.71 -2.03 15.47
CA GLU A 32 -8.54 -0.98 16.07
C GLU A 32 -7.73 0.21 16.61
N GLN A 33 -6.49 -0.02 17.04
CA GLN A 33 -5.58 1.02 17.55
C GLN A 33 -4.76 1.67 16.44
N VAL A 34 -4.27 0.88 15.48
CA VAL A 34 -3.42 1.36 14.37
C VAL A 34 -4.26 2.08 13.31
N HIS A 35 -5.46 1.57 13.00
CA HIS A 35 -6.30 2.14 11.92
C HIS A 35 -6.63 3.63 12.12
N PRO A 36 -7.04 4.12 13.31
CA PRO A 36 -7.28 5.55 13.52
C PRO A 36 -6.03 6.44 13.32
N ILE A 37 -4.84 5.92 13.62
CA ILE A 37 -3.57 6.64 13.46
C ILE A 37 -3.24 6.76 11.98
N VAL A 38 -3.26 5.64 11.25
CA VAL A 38 -3.01 5.58 9.80
C VAL A 38 -4.06 6.38 9.02
N ALA A 39 -5.34 6.27 9.38
CA ALA A 39 -6.41 7.03 8.73
C ALA A 39 -6.22 8.55 8.88
N ARG A 40 -5.89 9.02 10.10
CA ARG A 40 -5.60 10.44 10.34
C ARG A 40 -4.40 10.93 9.54
N TRP A 41 -3.33 10.15 9.51
CA TRP A 41 -2.15 10.46 8.71
C TRP A 41 -2.49 10.56 7.22
N PHE A 42 -3.26 9.60 6.70
CA PHE A 42 -3.67 9.59 5.30
C PHE A 42 -4.56 10.78 4.95
N GLU A 43 -5.54 11.11 5.79
CA GLU A 43 -6.39 12.29 5.61
C GLU A 43 -5.56 13.59 5.58
N GLN A 44 -4.54 13.71 6.43
CA GLN A 44 -3.64 14.85 6.43
C GLN A 44 -2.76 14.91 5.18
N LEU A 45 -2.24 13.77 4.73
CA LEU A 45 -1.47 13.66 3.49
C LEU A 45 -2.30 14.15 2.30
N MET A 46 -3.55 13.69 2.20
CA MET A 46 -4.45 14.01 1.08
C MET A 46 -4.96 15.45 1.08
N GLN A 47 -4.84 16.17 2.20
CA GLN A 47 -5.13 17.62 2.27
C GLN A 47 -3.97 18.49 1.76
N GLY A 48 -2.77 17.93 1.65
CA GLY A 48 -1.59 18.63 1.17
C GLY A 48 -1.46 18.61 -0.36
N ASP A 49 -0.72 19.59 -0.88
CA ASP A 49 -0.29 19.53 -2.28
C ASP A 49 0.75 18.43 -2.48
N PRO A 50 0.71 17.68 -3.61
CA PRO A 50 1.75 16.73 -3.94
C PRO A 50 3.10 17.46 -4.05
N PRO A 51 4.19 16.89 -3.50
CA PRO A 51 5.49 17.52 -3.57
C PRO A 51 5.95 17.62 -5.02
N LEU A 52 6.60 18.74 -5.36
CA LEU A 52 7.21 18.91 -6.68
C LEU A 52 8.25 17.82 -6.91
N SER A 53 8.04 17.03 -7.97
CA SER A 53 8.96 16.00 -8.41
C SER A 53 9.67 16.44 -9.68
N ARG A 54 10.86 15.88 -9.94
CA ARG A 54 11.54 16.07 -11.22
C ARG A 54 10.81 15.25 -12.28
N ASP A 55 10.69 15.75 -13.51
CA ASP A 55 10.01 15.06 -14.61
C ASP A 55 10.49 13.61 -14.79
N ALA A 56 11.81 13.38 -14.70
CA ALA A 56 12.39 12.04 -14.81
C ALA A 56 11.91 11.07 -13.71
N VAL A 57 11.63 11.56 -12.51
CA VAL A 57 11.08 10.75 -11.41
C VAL A 57 9.61 10.46 -11.68
N GLN A 58 8.86 11.44 -12.18
CA GLN A 58 7.45 11.25 -12.52
C GLN A 58 7.29 10.22 -13.64
N GLN A 59 8.11 10.32 -14.68
CA GLN A 59 8.17 9.33 -15.76
C GLN A 59 8.55 7.93 -15.26
N ALA A 60 9.52 7.83 -14.34
CA ALA A 60 9.90 6.55 -13.77
C ALA A 60 8.75 5.89 -12.98
N VAL A 61 7.97 6.70 -12.24
CA VAL A 61 6.78 6.21 -11.53
C VAL A 61 5.72 5.74 -12.51
N SER A 62 5.47 6.50 -13.58
CA SER A 62 4.52 6.09 -14.62
C SER A 62 4.92 4.78 -15.30
N CYS A 63 6.17 4.64 -15.70
CA CYS A 63 6.67 3.38 -16.27
C CYS A 63 6.51 2.22 -15.29
N LEU A 64 6.83 2.43 -14.00
CA LEU A 64 6.67 1.38 -12.99
C LEU A 64 5.20 1.00 -12.80
N ALA A 65 4.26 1.94 -12.81
CA ALA A 65 2.84 1.65 -12.68
C ALA A 65 2.33 0.79 -13.84
N THR A 66 2.77 1.09 -15.07
CA THR A 66 2.48 0.27 -16.25
C THR A 66 3.05 -1.16 -16.11
N GLU A 67 4.29 -1.32 -15.66
CA GLU A 67 4.87 -2.64 -15.41
C GLU A 67 4.11 -3.42 -14.34
N VAL A 68 3.70 -2.75 -13.26
CA VAL A 68 2.88 -3.37 -12.20
C VAL A 68 1.55 -3.85 -12.76
N TYR A 69 0.84 -3.02 -13.52
CA TYR A 69 -0.43 -3.40 -14.14
C TYR A 69 -0.26 -4.61 -15.07
N TYR A 70 0.70 -4.60 -16.00
CA TYR A 70 0.91 -5.74 -16.91
C TYR A 70 1.49 -7.00 -16.23
N SER A 71 2.06 -6.87 -15.04
CA SER A 71 2.49 -8.01 -14.22
C SER A 71 1.40 -8.54 -13.28
N THR A 72 0.27 -7.85 -13.20
CA THR A 72 -0.85 -8.22 -12.33
C THR A 72 -1.49 -9.53 -12.83
N PRO A 73 -1.85 -10.47 -11.93
CA PRO A 73 -2.55 -11.69 -12.33
C PRO A 73 -3.82 -11.38 -13.11
N GLU A 74 -4.10 -12.16 -14.17
CA GLU A 74 -5.21 -11.93 -15.10
C GLU A 74 -6.56 -11.80 -14.37
N GLU A 75 -6.81 -12.66 -13.37
CA GLU A 75 -8.03 -12.63 -12.55
C GLU A 75 -8.23 -11.29 -11.80
N VAL A 76 -7.14 -10.66 -11.38
CA VAL A 76 -7.16 -9.35 -10.70
C VAL A 76 -7.31 -8.22 -11.71
N ALA A 77 -6.61 -8.30 -12.84
CA ALA A 77 -6.72 -7.32 -13.92
C ALA A 77 -8.17 -7.28 -14.47
N GLU A 78 -8.76 -8.43 -14.77
CA GLU A 78 -10.16 -8.54 -15.21
C GLU A 78 -11.13 -7.95 -14.18
N ALA A 79 -10.91 -8.21 -12.88
CA ALA A 79 -11.76 -7.66 -11.82
C ALA A 79 -11.72 -6.12 -11.77
N LEU A 80 -10.54 -5.53 -11.98
CA LEU A 80 -10.36 -4.07 -12.02
C LEU A 80 -10.96 -3.46 -13.30
N GLU A 81 -10.75 -4.10 -14.45
CA GLU A 81 -11.23 -3.67 -15.77
C GLU A 81 -12.77 -3.69 -15.88
N ASN A 82 -13.45 -4.46 -15.03
CA ASN A 82 -14.91 -4.41 -14.92
C ASN A 82 -15.43 -3.08 -14.33
N THR A 83 -14.55 -2.29 -13.70
CA THR A 83 -14.93 -1.05 -12.99
C THR A 83 -14.27 0.19 -13.56
N LEU A 84 -13.01 0.09 -13.97
CA LEU A 84 -12.18 1.17 -14.48
C LEU A 84 -11.58 0.77 -15.83
N ASP A 85 -11.25 1.76 -16.66
CA ASP A 85 -10.44 1.45 -17.85
C ASP A 85 -8.96 1.28 -17.48
N GLU A 86 -8.19 0.73 -18.43
CA GLU A 86 -6.76 0.48 -18.26
C GLU A 86 -5.98 1.74 -17.85
N GLU A 87 -6.30 2.89 -18.43
CA GLU A 87 -5.61 4.16 -18.14
C GLU A 87 -5.86 4.61 -16.70
N ASP A 88 -7.11 4.53 -16.23
CA ASP A 88 -7.50 4.85 -14.86
C ASP A 88 -6.88 3.87 -13.84
N ILE A 89 -6.76 2.58 -14.19
CA ILE A 89 -6.09 1.58 -13.34
C ILE A 89 -4.61 1.90 -13.20
N ILE A 90 -3.92 2.21 -14.30
CA ILE A 90 -2.49 2.58 -14.27
C ILE A 90 -2.30 3.84 -13.43
N LEU A 91 -3.16 4.86 -13.60
CA LEU A 91 -3.11 6.08 -12.79
C LEU A 91 -3.37 5.79 -11.29
N TRP A 92 -4.28 4.89 -10.98
CA TRP A 92 -4.53 4.46 -9.61
C TRP A 92 -3.32 3.75 -9.00
N VAL A 93 -2.63 2.90 -9.77
CA VAL A 93 -1.36 2.28 -9.33
C VAL A 93 -0.29 3.35 -9.09
N GLU A 94 -0.16 4.37 -9.94
CA GLU A 94 0.75 5.50 -9.69
C GLU A 94 0.45 6.18 -8.34
N GLN A 95 -0.83 6.43 -8.04
CA GLN A 95 -1.25 7.03 -6.78
C GLN A 95 -0.86 6.16 -5.58
N ILE A 96 -1.08 4.84 -5.66
CA ILE A 96 -0.66 3.89 -4.62
C ILE A 96 0.85 3.96 -4.39
N LEU A 97 1.65 3.96 -5.46
CA LEU A 97 3.11 4.06 -5.36
C LEU A 97 3.56 5.37 -4.67
N LEU A 98 2.90 6.48 -4.98
CA LEU A 98 3.18 7.78 -4.36
C LEU A 98 2.79 7.80 -2.88
N ILE A 99 1.63 7.25 -2.52
CA ILE A 99 1.19 7.12 -1.13
C ILE A 99 2.15 6.22 -0.35
N GLY A 100 2.55 5.08 -0.92
CA GLY A 100 3.50 4.16 -0.30
C GLY A 100 4.85 4.81 -0.03
N ARG A 101 5.36 5.62 -0.97
CA ARG A 101 6.58 6.41 -0.78
C ARG A 101 6.42 7.46 0.31
N ALA A 102 5.28 8.13 0.38
CA ALA A 102 4.99 9.09 1.44
C ALA A 102 4.96 8.41 2.81
N PHE A 103 4.35 7.22 2.89
CA PHE A 103 4.30 6.41 4.11
C PHE A 103 5.70 5.99 4.57
N GLU A 104 6.54 5.49 3.66
CA GLU A 104 7.94 5.17 3.97
C GLU A 104 8.71 6.39 4.49
N CYS A 105 8.52 7.55 3.88
CA CYS A 105 9.14 8.79 4.35
C CYS A 105 8.68 9.17 5.76
N ALA A 106 7.38 9.03 6.05
CA ALA A 106 6.80 9.33 7.36
C ALA A 106 7.38 8.41 8.45
N LEU A 107 7.46 7.09 8.18
CA LEU A 107 8.10 6.12 9.06
C LEU A 107 9.57 6.48 9.34
N ARG A 108 10.34 6.84 8.30
CA ARG A 108 11.75 7.23 8.45
C ARG A 108 11.97 8.51 9.25
N ARG A 109 10.95 9.38 9.32
CA ARG A 109 10.98 10.64 10.08
C ARG A 109 10.44 10.50 11.50
N GLY A 110 9.93 9.33 11.85
CA GLY A 110 9.27 9.08 13.13
C GLY A 110 7.91 9.76 13.27
N GLU A 111 7.29 10.18 12.17
CA GLU A 111 5.95 10.79 12.18
C GLU A 111 4.86 9.80 12.64
N LEU A 112 5.19 8.50 12.65
CA LEU A 112 4.35 7.38 13.02
C LEU A 112 4.98 6.54 14.14
N ASP A 113 5.90 7.10 14.94
CA ASP A 113 6.57 6.38 16.04
C ASP A 113 5.60 6.05 17.21
N ASP A 114 4.44 6.69 17.25
CA ASP A 114 3.35 6.39 18.20
C ASP A 114 2.49 5.18 17.76
N LEU A 115 2.85 4.49 16.66
CA LEU A 115 2.28 3.21 16.22
C LEU A 115 2.72 2.03 17.10
#